data_AF-A0A3N5IEZ9-F1
#
_entry.id   AF-A0A3N5IEZ9-F1
#
_cell.length_a   1.000
_cell.length_b   1.000
_cell.length_c   1.000
_cell.angle_alpha   90.00
_cell.angle_beta   90.00
_cell.angle_gamma   90.00
#
_symmetry.space_group_name_H-M   'P 1'
#
loop_
_entity.id
_entity.type
_entity.pdbx_description
1 polymer ?
#
loop_
_entity_poly.entity_id
_entity_poly.type
_entity_poly.pdbx_seq_one_letter_code
_entity_poly.pdbx_strand_id
1 'polypeptide(L)'
;MADVIPLASRLRKSLAWKMGFSVGLILLLSIGAFAFYTIRDQRQQLLTRLILRAERFSETVQRATRFGMLLNDREHVLKIIEALGGQEGIENVRVFSKKGLVMYSSQVREIGAALTKQDSACTVCHGTSVPLDTLSLSQRARFEKGTGQKHVLSIITPIPNEPSCSTAPCHAHSPKERKLGLLEVSTSLVRIDQEIRRNIINTVLFDLALFLFITAFIIGYILFFVNRPIKRLLQGTLEIGSKGPRTYIPPQTEDEIGSLARAFNEMSDRIDAYTQDLEKIAEERTDDFRKSEEKYRLIFQESQNGILLTNPSGRLLDINLAGIKLLGLHSGKGDPEAGNVSSLFINQSDWA
;
A
#
# COMPACT_ATOMS: atom_id res chain seq x y z
N MET A 1 33.37 -20.15 1.67
CA MET A 1 32.55 -19.33 2.59
C MET A 1 31.37 -18.81 1.80
N ALA A 2 30.18 -19.38 2.01
CA ALA A 2 29.00 -19.08 1.23
C ALA A 2 28.26 -17.88 1.84
N ASP A 3 28.05 -16.85 1.03
CA ASP A 3 27.33 -15.63 1.38
C ASP A 3 25.88 -15.93 1.81
N VAL A 4 25.64 -15.90 3.12
CA VAL A 4 24.31 -15.84 3.70
C VAL A 4 23.81 -14.40 3.59
N ILE A 5 23.53 -13.98 2.36
CA ILE A 5 22.78 -12.75 2.12
C ILE A 5 21.36 -12.98 2.67
N PRO A 6 20.88 -12.21 3.65
CA PRO A 6 19.60 -12.48 4.31
C PRO A 6 18.47 -12.44 3.29
N LEU A 7 17.56 -13.42 3.34
CA LEU A 7 16.43 -13.62 2.42
C LEU A 7 15.66 -12.31 2.12
N ALA A 8 15.54 -11.44 3.13
CA ALA A 8 14.94 -10.12 3.05
C ALA A 8 15.58 -9.19 2.01
N SER A 9 16.90 -9.25 1.82
CA SER A 9 17.62 -8.39 0.88
C SER A 9 17.51 -8.87 -0.58
N ARG A 10 17.33 -10.18 -0.81
CA ARG A 10 16.99 -10.72 -2.15
C ARG A 10 15.56 -10.37 -2.53
N LEU A 11 14.63 -10.43 -1.58
CA LEU A 11 13.24 -10.01 -1.77
C LEU A 11 13.15 -8.52 -2.14
N ARG A 12 13.86 -7.64 -1.43
CA ARG A 12 13.85 -6.17 -1.68
C ARG A 12 14.34 -5.75 -3.07
N LYS A 13 15.16 -6.57 -3.73
CA LYS A 13 15.68 -6.32 -5.07
C LYS A 13 14.74 -6.79 -6.19
N SER A 14 13.74 -7.62 -5.89
CA SER A 14 12.77 -8.10 -6.88
C SER A 14 11.81 -6.98 -7.29
N LEU A 15 11.57 -6.85 -8.60
CA LEU A 15 10.56 -5.95 -9.15
C LEU A 15 9.18 -6.21 -8.54
N ALA A 16 8.83 -7.48 -8.34
CA ALA A 16 7.56 -7.88 -7.74
C ALA A 16 7.39 -7.41 -6.30
N TRP A 17 8.46 -7.39 -5.51
CA TRP A 17 8.39 -6.84 -4.15
C TRP A 17 8.20 -5.33 -4.17
N LYS A 18 8.90 -4.62 -5.06
CA LYS A 18 8.76 -3.15 -5.18
C LYS A 18 7.33 -2.76 -5.57
N MET A 19 6.75 -3.43 -6.56
CA MET A 19 5.38 -3.20 -7.03
C MET A 19 4.34 -3.67 -5.99
N GLY A 20 4.51 -4.86 -5.43
CA GLY A 20 3.61 -5.38 -4.40
C GLY A 20 3.60 -4.53 -3.14
N PHE A 21 4.76 -4.03 -2.72
CA PHE A 21 4.87 -3.15 -1.56
C PHE A 21 4.24 -1.78 -1.81
N SER A 22 4.47 -1.14 -2.96
CA SER A 22 3.86 0.17 -3.26
C SER A 22 2.34 0.07 -3.34
N VAL A 23 1.81 -0.95 -4.01
CA VAL A 23 0.36 -1.18 -4.09
C VAL A 23 -0.22 -1.54 -2.72
N GLY A 24 0.45 -2.42 -1.95
CA GLY A 24 0.05 -2.78 -0.60
C GLY A 24 0.03 -1.58 0.36
N LEU A 25 1.00 -0.68 0.25
CA LEU A 25 1.04 0.55 1.05
C LEU A 25 -0.13 1.49 0.70
N ILE A 26 -0.39 1.71 -0.60
CA ILE A 26 -1.53 2.53 -1.05
C ILE A 26 -2.84 1.92 -0.54
N LEU A 27 -3.00 0.61 -0.69
CA LEU A 27 -4.19 -0.11 -0.23
C LEU A 27 -4.38 0.05 1.29
N LEU A 28 -3.32 -0.12 2.08
CA LEU A 28 -3.36 0.04 3.54
C LEU A 28 -3.79 1.46 3.93
N LEU A 29 -3.25 2.49 3.28
CA LEU A 29 -3.60 3.88 3.53
C LEU A 29 -5.04 4.18 3.13
N SER A 30 -5.50 3.69 1.98
CA SER A 30 -6.88 3.87 1.53
C SER A 30 -7.90 3.18 2.43
N ILE A 31 -7.66 1.92 2.82
CA ILE A 31 -8.51 1.18 3.76
C ILE A 31 -8.49 1.87 5.12
N GLY A 32 -7.32 2.26 5.63
CA GLY A 32 -7.20 2.96 6.90
C GLY A 32 -7.93 4.31 6.93
N ALA A 33 -7.83 5.10 5.85
CA ALA A 33 -8.55 6.36 5.72
C ALA A 33 -10.07 6.15 5.65
N PHE A 34 -10.52 5.15 4.90
CA PHE A 34 -11.94 4.79 4.82
C PHE A 34 -12.49 4.31 6.17
N ALA A 35 -11.76 3.44 6.86
CA ALA A 35 -12.11 2.97 8.20
C ALA A 35 -12.22 4.13 9.20
N PHE A 36 -11.24 5.04 9.18
CA PHE A 36 -11.26 6.25 10.01
C PHE A 36 -12.49 7.13 9.72
N TYR A 37 -12.78 7.38 8.44
CA TYR A 37 -13.94 8.15 8.03
C TYR A 37 -15.25 7.49 8.49
N THR A 38 -15.43 6.20 8.21
CA THR A 38 -16.63 5.44 8.59
C THR A 38 -16.84 5.41 10.10
N ILE A 39 -15.79 5.12 10.89
CA ILE A 39 -15.89 5.09 12.35
C ILE A 39 -16.25 6.48 12.89
N ARG A 40 -15.64 7.54 12.33
CA ARG A 40 -15.93 8.92 12.72
C ARG A 40 -17.37 9.30 12.40
N ASP A 41 -17.85 8.97 11.20
CA ASP A 41 -19.21 9.27 10.77
C ASP A 41 -20.25 8.50 11.60
N GLN A 42 -20.05 7.19 11.78
CA GLN A 42 -20.90 6.36 12.64
C GLN A 42 -20.99 6.91 14.07
N ARG A 43 -19.87 7.36 14.64
CA ARG A 43 -19.85 7.99 15.97
C ARG A 43 -20.70 9.26 16.00
N GLN A 44 -20.58 10.14 15.01
CA GLN A 44 -21.36 11.39 14.94
C GLN A 44 -22.86 11.12 14.77
N GLN A 45 -23.23 10.19 13.88
CA GLN A 45 -24.63 9.80 13.69
C GLN A 45 -25.23 9.21 14.97
N LEU A 46 -24.47 8.34 15.66
CA LEU A 46 -24.92 7.70 16.89
C LEU A 46 -25.13 8.73 18.02
N LEU A 47 -24.18 9.65 18.22
CA LEU A 47 -24.32 10.71 19.21
C LEU A 47 -25.52 11.62 18.92
N THR A 48 -25.73 11.97 17.65
CA THR A 48 -26.88 12.80 17.24
C THR A 48 -28.21 12.11 17.52
N ARG A 49 -28.31 10.81 17.24
CA ARG A 49 -29.52 10.00 17.54
C ARG A 49 -29.76 9.90 19.04
N LEU A 50 -28.71 9.75 19.85
CA LEU A 50 -28.81 9.68 21.31
C LEU A 50 -29.31 10.99 21.91
N ILE A 51 -28.73 12.12 21.49
CA ILE A 51 -29.15 13.45 21.95
C ILE A 51 -30.62 13.70 21.62
N LEU A 52 -31.05 13.38 20.39
CA LEU A 52 -32.46 13.55 19.98
C LEU A 52 -33.41 12.63 20.76
N ARG A 53 -33.00 11.39 21.06
CA ARG A 53 -33.81 10.45 21.83
C ARG A 53 -33.96 10.89 23.29
N ALA A 54 -32.87 11.37 23.90
CA ALA A 54 -32.87 11.91 25.25
C ALA A 54 -33.71 13.19 25.37
N GLU A 55 -33.68 14.06 24.37
CA GLU A 55 -34.54 15.25 24.33
C GLU A 55 -36.03 14.89 24.28
N ARG A 56 -36.44 14.00 23.37
CA ARG A 56 -37.85 13.55 23.29
C ARG A 56 -38.34 12.92 24.59
N PHE A 57 -37.44 12.23 25.29
CA PHE A 57 -37.74 11.69 26.62
C PHE A 57 -37.90 12.81 27.66
N SER A 58 -37.00 13.81 27.67
CA SER A 58 -37.11 14.99 28.53
C SER A 58 -38.43 15.74 28.31
N GLU A 59 -38.84 15.95 27.06
CA GLU A 59 -40.16 16.54 26.73
C GLU A 59 -41.32 15.68 27.25
N THR A 60 -41.20 14.35 27.16
CA THR A 60 -42.23 13.42 27.67
C THR A 60 -42.35 13.52 29.19
N VAL A 61 -41.22 13.54 29.92
CA VAL A 61 -41.20 13.74 31.38
C VAL A 61 -41.85 15.07 31.73
N GLN A 62 -41.45 16.17 31.07
CA GLN A 62 -42.00 17.49 31.32
C GLN A 62 -43.53 17.53 31.11
N ARG A 63 -44.03 16.93 30.03
CA ARG A 63 -45.47 16.84 29.74
C ARG A 63 -46.22 15.98 30.76
N ALA A 64 -45.65 14.85 31.16
CA ALA A 64 -46.26 13.94 32.13
C ALA A 64 -46.38 14.58 33.52
N THR A 65 -45.35 15.30 33.98
CA THR A 65 -45.36 15.93 35.31
C THR A 65 -46.13 17.25 35.36
N ARG A 66 -46.41 17.87 34.20
CA ARG A 66 -47.04 19.20 34.12
C ARG A 66 -48.33 19.31 34.93
N PHE A 67 -49.23 18.34 34.77
CA PHE A 67 -50.54 18.41 35.44
C PHE A 67 -50.40 18.30 36.97
N GLY A 68 -49.58 17.37 37.45
CA GLY A 68 -49.28 17.25 38.88
C GLY A 68 -48.60 18.51 39.45
N MET A 69 -47.71 19.14 38.68
CA MET A 69 -47.10 20.42 39.07
C MET A 69 -48.11 21.57 39.17
N LEU A 70 -49.07 21.66 38.24
CA LEU A 70 -50.14 22.68 38.26
C LEU A 70 -51.09 22.52 39.46
N LEU A 71 -51.38 21.28 39.84
CA LEU A 71 -52.20 20.98 41.02
C LEU A 71 -51.40 21.00 42.33
N ASN A 72 -50.09 21.26 42.28
CA ASN A 72 -49.17 21.13 43.42
C ASN A 72 -49.27 19.75 44.11
N ASP A 73 -49.54 18.70 43.33
CA ASP A 73 -49.60 17.32 43.78
C ASP A 73 -48.19 16.71 43.76
N ARG A 74 -47.44 16.98 44.84
CA ARG A 74 -46.04 16.57 44.96
C ARG A 74 -45.86 15.05 44.92
N GLU A 75 -46.79 14.31 45.53
CA GLU A 75 -46.71 12.85 45.61
C GLU A 75 -46.86 12.24 44.21
N HIS A 76 -47.81 12.73 43.42
CA HIS A 76 -48.02 12.26 42.05
C HIS A 76 -46.83 12.59 41.15
N VAL A 77 -46.29 13.81 41.22
CA VAL A 77 -45.10 14.18 40.44
C VAL A 77 -43.91 13.29 40.80
N LEU A 78 -43.69 13.02 42.09
CA LEU A 78 -42.62 12.14 42.53
C LEU A 78 -42.79 10.71 41.98
N LYS A 79 -43.99 10.13 42.06
CA LYS A 79 -44.28 8.79 41.52
C LYS A 79 -44.04 8.70 40.01
N ILE A 80 -44.39 9.74 39.25
CA ILE A 80 -44.09 9.80 37.81
C ILE A 80 -42.58 9.81 37.57
N ILE A 81 -41.85 10.65 38.30
CA ILE A 81 -40.38 10.76 38.17
C ILE A 81 -39.68 9.45 38.55
N GLU A 82 -40.13 8.77 39.60
CA GLU A 82 -39.62 7.44 39.99
C GLU A 82 -39.92 6.38 38.91
N ALA A 83 -41.14 6.34 38.39
CA ALA A 83 -41.53 5.39 37.35
C ALA A 83 -40.77 5.60 36.04
N LEU A 84 -40.56 6.86 35.64
CA LEU A 84 -39.78 7.20 34.43
C LEU A 84 -38.27 6.99 34.64
N GLY A 85 -37.77 7.27 35.84
CA GLY A 85 -36.36 7.03 36.20
C GLY A 85 -36.01 5.55 36.34
N GLY A 86 -36.97 4.69 36.64
CA GLY A 86 -36.78 3.23 36.69
C GLY A 86 -36.69 2.54 35.32
N GLN A 87 -36.84 3.28 34.22
CA GLN A 87 -36.75 2.72 32.87
C GLN A 87 -35.31 2.31 32.51
N GLU A 88 -35.20 1.23 31.73
CA GLU A 88 -33.90 0.74 31.27
C GLU A 88 -33.15 1.80 30.46
N GLY A 89 -31.91 2.10 30.88
CA GLY A 89 -31.04 3.09 30.22
C GLY A 89 -31.15 4.50 30.77
N ILE A 90 -32.09 4.77 31.69
CA ILE A 90 -32.15 6.03 32.45
C ILE A 90 -31.36 5.83 33.75
N GLU A 91 -30.41 6.72 34.02
CA GLU A 91 -29.61 6.70 35.24
C GLU A 91 -30.32 7.50 36.35
N ASN A 92 -30.85 8.67 35.99
CA ASN A 92 -31.70 9.47 36.88
C ASN A 92 -32.57 10.47 36.10
N VAL A 93 -33.56 11.00 36.80
CA VAL A 93 -34.37 12.15 36.38
C VAL A 93 -34.46 13.09 37.58
N ARG A 94 -34.12 14.37 37.39
CA ARG A 94 -34.13 15.37 38.46
C ARG A 94 -34.83 16.64 38.02
N VAL A 95 -35.56 17.27 38.94
CA VAL A 95 -36.16 18.59 38.74
C VAL A 95 -35.60 19.55 39.76
N PHE A 96 -34.98 20.61 39.28
CA PHE A 96 -34.39 21.66 40.10
C PHE A 96 -35.28 22.89 40.14
N SER A 97 -35.36 23.53 41.30
CA SER A 97 -35.94 24.87 41.42
C SER A 97 -35.04 25.93 40.78
N LYS A 98 -35.58 27.15 40.58
CA LYS A 98 -34.79 28.34 40.18
C LYS A 98 -33.58 28.65 41.08
N LYS A 99 -33.55 28.12 42.31
CA LYS A 99 -32.45 28.30 43.27
C LYS A 99 -31.41 27.17 43.23
N GLY A 100 -31.56 26.18 42.35
CA GLY A 100 -30.65 25.03 42.25
C GLY A 100 -30.92 23.91 43.26
N LEU A 101 -32.06 23.95 43.97
CA LEU A 101 -32.46 22.86 44.89
C LEU A 101 -33.13 21.73 44.12
N VAL A 102 -32.75 20.49 44.40
CA VAL A 102 -33.44 19.28 43.89
C VAL A 102 -34.82 19.19 44.54
N MET A 103 -35.85 19.48 43.76
CA MET A 103 -37.25 19.41 44.19
C MET A 103 -37.84 18.02 44.03
N TYR A 104 -37.47 17.33 42.94
CA TYR A 104 -37.85 15.96 42.65
C TYR A 104 -36.65 15.21 42.10
N SER A 105 -36.49 13.94 42.46
CA SER A 105 -35.48 13.05 41.89
C SER A 105 -36.02 11.62 41.84
N SER A 106 -35.64 10.87 40.82
CA SER A 106 -35.86 9.42 40.76
C SER A 106 -35.01 8.68 41.80
N GLN A 107 -34.03 9.36 42.41
CA GLN A 107 -33.25 8.90 43.53
C GLN A 107 -33.61 9.74 44.76
N VAL A 108 -34.50 9.21 45.60
CA VAL A 108 -35.09 9.93 46.76
C VAL A 108 -34.03 10.57 47.68
N ARG A 109 -32.84 9.95 47.80
CA ARG A 109 -31.74 10.45 48.64
C ARG A 109 -31.18 11.81 48.21
N GLU A 110 -31.43 12.23 46.98
CA GLU A 110 -30.93 13.49 46.42
C GLU A 110 -31.89 14.66 46.66
N ILE A 111 -33.13 14.40 47.05
CA ILE A 111 -34.14 15.43 47.25
C ILE A 111 -33.71 16.37 48.39
N GLY A 112 -33.77 17.67 48.13
CA GLY A 112 -33.31 18.70 49.07
C GLY A 112 -31.82 19.04 48.96
N ALA A 113 -31.03 18.30 48.18
CA ALA A 113 -29.65 18.69 47.88
C ALA A 113 -29.64 20.02 47.09
N ALA A 114 -28.69 20.90 47.44
CA ALA A 114 -28.46 22.16 46.74
C ALA A 114 -27.29 21.99 45.77
N LEU A 115 -27.52 22.27 44.49
CA LEU A 115 -26.45 22.41 43.53
C LEU A 115 -25.79 23.78 43.65
N THR A 116 -24.47 23.78 43.53
CA THR A 116 -23.65 24.96 43.33
C THR A 116 -23.68 25.37 41.86
N LYS A 117 -23.33 26.63 41.57
CA LYS A 117 -23.23 27.13 40.17
C LYS A 117 -22.13 26.43 39.34
N GLN A 118 -21.26 25.67 40.01
CA GLN A 118 -20.15 24.93 39.41
C GLN A 118 -20.56 23.51 39.01
N ASP A 119 -21.72 23.03 39.48
CA ASP A 119 -22.26 21.75 39.07
C ASP A 119 -22.68 21.78 37.61
N SER A 120 -22.56 20.62 36.97
CA SER A 120 -22.75 20.44 35.53
C SER A 120 -24.13 20.90 35.03
N ALA A 121 -25.16 20.68 35.83
CA ALA A 121 -26.53 21.12 35.55
C ALA A 121 -26.71 22.65 35.58
N CYS A 122 -25.89 23.38 36.34
CA CYS A 122 -25.99 24.83 36.53
C CYS A 122 -25.02 25.64 35.65
N THR A 123 -23.95 25.01 35.15
CA THR A 123 -22.99 25.66 34.24
C THR A 123 -23.59 26.04 32.89
N VAL A 124 -24.67 25.36 32.46
CA VAL A 124 -25.40 25.72 31.22
C VAL A 124 -26.01 27.11 31.30
N CYS A 125 -26.37 27.57 32.51
CA CYS A 125 -27.00 28.87 32.74
C CYS A 125 -26.02 29.92 33.26
N HIS A 126 -25.00 29.49 34.00
CA HIS A 126 -24.08 30.37 34.72
C HIS A 126 -22.66 30.41 34.14
N GLY A 127 -22.35 29.56 33.17
CA GLY A 127 -21.06 29.52 32.46
C GLY A 127 -21.08 30.15 31.05
N THR A 128 -22.26 30.54 30.54
CA THR A 128 -22.44 31.16 29.21
C THR A 128 -23.27 32.44 29.32
N SER A 129 -22.91 33.48 28.57
CA SER A 129 -23.64 34.76 28.52
C SER A 129 -24.96 34.71 27.75
N VAL A 130 -25.35 33.53 27.26
CA VAL A 130 -26.44 33.30 26.32
C VAL A 130 -27.60 32.59 27.03
N PRO A 131 -28.86 33.08 26.89
CA PRO A 131 -30.02 32.46 27.52
C PRO A 131 -30.26 31.01 27.06
N LEU A 132 -30.57 30.12 27.99
CA LEU A 132 -30.86 28.67 27.78
C LEU A 132 -31.81 28.36 26.62
N ASP A 133 -32.80 29.22 26.41
CA ASP A 133 -33.85 29.15 25.40
C ASP A 133 -33.35 29.42 23.97
N THR A 134 -32.12 29.91 23.83
CA THR A 134 -31.42 30.07 22.54
C THR A 134 -30.36 29.01 22.30
N LEU A 135 -30.12 28.11 23.27
CA LEU A 135 -29.13 27.05 23.14
C LEU A 135 -29.65 25.92 22.24
N SER A 136 -28.79 25.47 21.33
CA SER A 136 -29.05 24.30 20.51
C SER A 136 -29.13 23.02 21.37
N LEU A 137 -29.78 21.98 20.83
CA LEU A 137 -29.86 20.66 21.50
C LEU A 137 -28.48 20.12 21.91
N SER A 138 -27.46 20.30 21.05
CA SER A 138 -26.09 19.85 21.34
C SER A 138 -25.43 20.68 22.46
N GLN A 139 -25.81 21.94 22.62
CA GLN A 139 -25.35 22.79 23.72
C GLN A 139 -26.03 22.47 25.05
N ARG A 140 -27.24 21.90 25.02
CA ARG A 140 -27.97 21.40 26.21
C ARG A 140 -27.56 19.99 26.63
N ALA A 141 -26.91 19.25 25.74
CA ALA A 141 -26.33 17.95 26.03
C ALA A 141 -24.98 18.06 26.77
N ARG A 142 -24.76 17.19 27.74
CA ARG A 142 -23.51 17.08 28.51
C ARG A 142 -23.08 15.64 28.67
N PHE A 143 -21.78 15.40 28.54
CA PHE A 143 -21.17 14.10 28.78
C PHE A 143 -20.44 14.16 30.11
N GLU A 144 -20.88 13.34 31.05
CA GLU A 144 -20.41 13.38 32.43
C GLU A 144 -20.04 11.98 32.92
N LYS A 145 -19.31 11.94 34.03
CA LYS A 145 -19.10 10.70 34.79
C LYS A 145 -20.20 10.63 35.83
N GLY A 146 -21.15 9.73 35.61
CA GLY A 146 -22.18 9.38 36.57
C GLY A 146 -21.62 8.58 37.75
N THR A 147 -22.54 8.09 38.58
CA THR A 147 -22.24 7.36 39.80
C THR A 147 -21.37 6.13 39.50
N GLY A 148 -20.24 6.00 40.19
CA GLY A 148 -19.29 4.90 39.96
C GLY A 148 -18.46 5.02 38.66
N GLN A 149 -18.20 6.24 38.17
CA GLN A 149 -17.38 6.53 36.97
C GLN A 149 -17.96 6.07 35.62
N LYS A 150 -19.24 5.71 35.57
CA LYS A 150 -19.90 5.36 34.30
C LYS A 150 -20.11 6.61 33.45
N HIS A 151 -19.89 6.54 32.14
CA HIS A 151 -20.23 7.64 31.25
C HIS A 151 -21.74 7.80 31.14
N VAL A 152 -22.22 9.03 31.30
CA VAL A 152 -23.64 9.38 31.16
C VAL A 152 -23.80 10.58 30.24
N LEU A 153 -24.92 10.61 29.53
CA LEU A 153 -25.36 11.76 28.76
C LEU A 153 -26.50 12.43 29.51
N SER A 154 -26.30 13.67 29.94
CA SER A 154 -27.32 14.49 30.60
C SER A 154 -27.90 15.50 29.61
N ILE A 155 -29.23 15.61 29.58
CA ILE A 155 -29.95 16.67 28.86
C ILE A 155 -30.61 17.58 29.88
N ILE A 156 -30.35 18.88 29.77
CA ILE A 156 -30.93 19.90 30.65
C ILE A 156 -31.98 20.69 29.88
N THR A 157 -33.24 20.61 30.33
CA THR A 157 -34.39 21.24 29.70
C THR A 157 -35.03 22.24 30.67
N PRO A 158 -35.13 23.53 30.31
CA PRO A 158 -35.75 24.50 31.20
C PRO A 158 -37.27 24.32 31.25
N ILE A 159 -37.85 24.49 32.44
CA ILE A 159 -39.30 24.48 32.63
C ILE A 159 -39.82 25.91 32.43
N PRO A 160 -40.52 26.21 31.31
CA PRO A 160 -41.02 27.55 31.07
C PRO A 160 -42.19 27.88 32.00
N ASN A 161 -42.32 29.15 32.35
CA ASN A 161 -43.53 29.65 33.00
C ASN A 161 -44.60 29.91 31.94
N GLU A 162 -45.37 28.89 31.60
CA GLU A 162 -46.50 29.02 30.69
C GLU A 162 -47.67 29.80 31.33
N PRO A 163 -48.59 30.38 30.55
CA PRO A 163 -49.74 31.11 31.10
C PRO A 163 -50.51 30.32 32.16
N SER A 164 -50.73 29.02 31.93
CA SER A 164 -51.40 28.13 32.89
C SER A 164 -50.70 28.04 34.24
N CYS A 165 -49.38 28.25 34.30
CA CYS A 165 -48.59 28.23 35.52
C CYS A 165 -48.63 29.58 36.27
N SER A 166 -48.88 30.68 35.55
CA SER A 166 -48.99 32.03 36.13
C SER A 166 -50.42 32.40 36.55
N THR A 167 -51.43 31.71 36.02
CA THR A 167 -52.85 31.95 36.31
C THR A 167 -53.50 30.82 37.11
N ALA A 168 -52.71 29.88 37.62
CA ALA A 168 -53.23 28.72 38.34
C ALA A 168 -53.95 29.13 39.65
N PRO A 169 -55.09 28.52 39.99
CA PRO A 169 -55.97 29.01 41.07
C PRO A 169 -55.38 28.97 42.48
N CYS A 170 -54.50 28.00 42.75
CA CYS A 170 -53.95 27.77 44.10
C CYS A 170 -52.42 27.93 44.17
N HIS A 171 -51.70 27.81 43.05
CA HIS A 171 -50.25 28.01 42.97
C HIS A 171 -49.89 28.75 41.69
N ALA A 172 -49.78 30.08 41.76
CA ALA A 172 -49.44 30.92 40.63
C ALA A 172 -48.02 31.49 40.76
N HIS A 173 -47.25 31.38 39.69
CA HIS A 173 -45.96 32.05 39.57
C HIS A 173 -46.13 33.48 39.02
N SER A 174 -45.15 34.35 39.27
CA SER A 174 -45.24 35.71 38.75
C SER A 174 -45.13 35.67 37.22
N PRO A 175 -45.98 36.41 36.46
CA PRO A 175 -45.82 36.52 35.02
C PRO A 175 -44.47 37.09 34.57
N LYS A 176 -43.72 37.74 35.48
CA LYS A 176 -42.36 38.23 35.23
C LYS A 176 -41.30 37.14 35.26
N GLU A 177 -41.58 36.00 35.89
CA GLU A 177 -40.67 34.85 35.91
C GLU A 177 -40.78 34.12 34.59
N ARG A 178 -39.69 34.05 33.81
CA ARG A 178 -39.70 33.33 32.51
C ARG A 178 -39.57 31.82 32.67
N LYS A 179 -38.85 31.35 33.68
CA LYS A 179 -38.52 29.94 33.92
C LYS A 179 -38.74 29.60 35.40
N LEU A 180 -39.27 28.41 35.66
CA LEU A 180 -39.64 27.95 37.00
C LEU A 180 -38.60 27.01 37.62
N GLY A 181 -37.82 26.34 36.76
CA GLY A 181 -36.83 25.35 37.14
C GLY A 181 -36.15 24.72 35.94
N LEU A 182 -35.37 23.67 36.22
CA LEU A 182 -34.67 22.87 35.21
C LEU A 182 -35.06 21.41 35.40
N LEU A 183 -35.26 20.69 34.31
CA LEU A 183 -35.37 19.24 34.27
C LEU A 183 -34.05 18.69 33.73
N GLU A 184 -33.43 17.78 34.47
CA GLU A 184 -32.29 16.99 34.02
C GLU A 184 -32.72 15.54 33.83
N VAL A 185 -32.34 14.99 32.69
CA VAL A 185 -32.44 13.56 32.40
C VAL A 185 -31.04 13.05 32.09
N SER A 186 -30.54 12.10 32.88
CA SER A 186 -29.27 11.43 32.60
C SER A 186 -29.51 10.01 32.08
N THR A 187 -28.89 9.66 30.95
CA THR A 187 -28.92 8.32 30.36
C THR A 187 -27.55 7.65 30.43
N SER A 188 -27.53 6.34 30.67
CA SER A 188 -26.30 5.55 30.77
C SER A 188 -25.71 5.25 29.39
N LEU A 189 -24.43 5.59 29.18
CA LEU A 189 -23.73 5.32 27.92
C LEU A 189 -22.97 3.98 27.90
N VAL A 190 -22.99 3.21 29.00
CA VAL A 190 -22.18 1.98 29.13
C VAL A 190 -22.46 0.97 28.01
N ARG A 191 -23.74 0.73 27.69
CA ARG A 191 -24.12 -0.22 26.62
C ARG A 191 -23.72 0.30 25.24
N ILE A 192 -23.85 1.61 25.03
CA ILE A 192 -23.46 2.28 23.80
C ILE A 192 -21.95 2.20 23.59
N ASP A 193 -21.16 2.47 24.63
CA ASP A 193 -19.69 2.39 24.57
C ASP A 193 -19.24 0.95 24.22
N GLN A 194 -19.91 -0.06 24.77
CA GLN A 194 -19.66 -1.47 24.43
C GLN A 194 -20.03 -1.81 22.98
N GLU A 195 -21.14 -1.28 22.49
CA GLU A 195 -21.59 -1.46 21.10
C GLU A 195 -20.63 -0.78 20.12
N ILE A 196 -20.21 0.46 20.40
CA ILE A 196 -19.18 1.18 19.64
C ILE A 196 -17.89 0.36 19.59
N ARG A 197 -17.40 -0.13 20.74
CA ARG A 197 -16.17 -0.93 20.79
C ARG A 197 -16.29 -2.19 19.96
N ARG A 198 -17.43 -2.88 20.01
CA ARG A 198 -17.69 -4.09 19.22
C ARG A 198 -17.71 -3.78 17.73
N ASN A 199 -18.37 -2.70 17.32
CA ASN A 199 -18.40 -2.27 15.93
C ASN A 199 -17.00 -1.87 15.44
N ILE A 200 -16.21 -1.15 16.24
CA ILE A 200 -14.82 -0.83 15.92
C ILE A 200 -14.00 -2.12 15.71
N ILE A 201 -14.10 -3.09 16.63
CA ILE A 201 -13.37 -4.36 16.51
C ILE A 201 -13.80 -5.11 15.24
N ASN A 202 -15.11 -5.21 14.97
CA ASN A 202 -15.62 -5.89 13.77
C ASN A 202 -15.16 -5.21 12.49
N THR A 203 -15.21 -3.88 12.42
CA THR A 203 -14.70 -3.10 11.27
C THR A 203 -13.21 -3.34 11.07
N VAL A 204 -12.40 -3.25 12.14
CA VAL A 204 -10.95 -3.49 12.06
C VAL A 204 -10.63 -4.92 11.61
N LEU A 205 -11.34 -5.93 12.12
CA LEU A 205 -11.15 -7.32 11.72
C LEU A 205 -11.53 -7.55 10.25
N PHE A 206 -12.65 -6.98 9.81
CA PHE A 206 -13.09 -7.05 8.42
C PHE A 206 -12.08 -6.37 7.48
N ASP A 207 -11.64 -5.15 7.81
CA ASP A 207 -10.68 -4.40 7.03
C ASP A 207 -9.31 -5.10 6.97
N LEU A 208 -8.87 -5.71 8.07
CA LEU A 208 -7.66 -6.52 8.12
C LEU A 208 -7.79 -7.77 7.23
N ALA A 209 -8.91 -8.49 7.32
CA ALA A 209 -9.16 -9.66 6.48
C ALA A 209 -9.18 -9.29 4.98
N LEU A 210 -9.84 -8.18 4.64
CA LEU A 210 -9.89 -7.65 3.28
C LEU A 210 -8.50 -7.24 2.78
N PHE A 211 -7.72 -6.54 3.60
CA PHE A 211 -6.36 -6.14 3.29
C PHE A 211 -5.46 -7.36 3.01
N LEU A 212 -5.50 -8.37 3.88
CA LEU A 212 -4.72 -9.60 3.71
C LEU A 212 -5.14 -10.37 2.47
N PHE A 213 -6.45 -10.47 2.20
CA PHE A 213 -6.99 -11.13 1.01
C PHE A 213 -6.51 -10.46 -0.28
N ILE A 214 -6.68 -9.14 -0.40
CA ILE A 214 -6.27 -8.38 -1.60
C ILE A 214 -4.75 -8.44 -1.76
N THR A 215 -3.99 -8.32 -0.67
CA THR A 215 -2.51 -8.40 -0.72
C THR A 215 -2.05 -9.76 -1.20
N ALA A 216 -2.62 -10.85 -0.66
CA ALA A 216 -2.32 -12.21 -1.09
C ALA A 216 -2.69 -12.42 -2.56
N PHE A 217 -3.84 -11.91 -2.99
CA PHE A 217 -4.29 -11.98 -4.39
C PHE A 217 -3.32 -11.26 -5.34
N ILE A 218 -2.94 -10.02 -5.03
CA ILE A 218 -2.01 -9.22 -5.85
C ILE A 218 -0.63 -9.89 -5.92
N ILE A 219 -0.10 -10.37 -4.79
CA ILE A 219 1.18 -11.09 -4.78
C ILE A 219 1.08 -12.35 -5.62
N GLY A 220 0.03 -13.16 -5.46
CA GLY A 220 -0.20 -14.36 -6.26
C GLY A 220 -0.27 -14.05 -7.76
N TYR A 221 -0.99 -12.99 -8.13
CA TYR A 221 -1.12 -12.52 -9.50
C TYR A 221 0.25 -12.12 -10.09
N ILE A 222 1.01 -11.27 -9.40
CA ILE A 222 2.35 -10.84 -9.86
C ILE A 222 3.30 -12.03 -9.98
N LEU A 223 3.28 -12.95 -9.02
CA LEU A 223 4.16 -14.13 -9.04
C LEU A 223 3.86 -15.05 -10.22
N PHE A 224 2.58 -15.27 -10.53
CA PHE A 224 2.16 -16.23 -11.56
C PHE A 224 2.13 -15.63 -12.96
N PHE A 225 1.55 -14.44 -13.13
CA PHE A 225 1.30 -13.83 -14.45
C PHE A 225 2.42 -12.91 -14.92
N VAL A 226 3.19 -12.30 -14.02
CA VAL A 226 4.24 -11.32 -14.40
C VAL A 226 5.64 -11.92 -14.24
N ASN A 227 5.98 -12.39 -13.04
CA ASN A 227 7.33 -12.87 -12.74
C ASN A 227 7.70 -14.14 -13.50
N ARG A 228 6.74 -15.06 -13.71
CA ARG A 228 7.02 -16.34 -14.37
C ARG A 228 7.41 -16.12 -15.85
N PRO A 229 6.69 -15.34 -16.67
CA PRO A 229 7.15 -15.00 -18.02
C PRO A 229 8.47 -14.21 -18.06
N ILE A 230 8.64 -13.20 -17.20
CA ILE A 230 9.88 -12.39 -17.16
C ILE A 230 11.10 -13.26 -16.83
N LYS A 231 10.98 -14.20 -15.89
CA LYS A 231 12.08 -15.13 -15.57
C LYS A 231 12.45 -16.02 -16.75
N ARG A 232 11.48 -16.44 -17.57
CA ARG A 232 11.76 -17.23 -18.78
C ARG A 232 12.48 -16.42 -19.84
N LEU A 233 12.07 -15.17 -20.07
CA LEU A 233 12.78 -14.24 -20.97
C LEU A 233 14.22 -13.99 -20.52
N LEU A 234 14.43 -13.78 -19.22
CA LEU A 234 15.77 -13.63 -18.66
C LEU A 234 16.62 -14.90 -18.86
N GLN A 235 16.05 -16.07 -18.59
CA GLN A 235 16.74 -17.34 -18.80
C GLN A 235 17.12 -17.54 -20.27
N GLY A 236 16.19 -17.35 -21.21
CA GLY A 236 16.51 -17.55 -22.62
C GLY A 236 17.55 -16.54 -23.14
N THR A 237 17.55 -15.31 -22.63
CA THR A 237 18.60 -14.32 -22.96
C THR A 237 19.98 -14.77 -22.47
N LEU A 238 20.07 -15.34 -21.26
CA LEU A 238 21.31 -15.89 -20.72
C LEU A 238 21.76 -17.16 -21.47
N GLU A 239 20.82 -17.94 -21.98
CA GLU A 239 21.12 -19.11 -22.80
C GLU A 239 21.71 -18.74 -24.16
N ILE A 240 21.26 -17.66 -24.82
CA ILE A 240 21.92 -17.17 -26.05
C ILE A 240 23.40 -16.89 -25.81
N GLY A 241 23.73 -16.22 -24.71
CA GLY A 241 25.12 -15.86 -24.39
C GLY A 241 26.03 -17.05 -24.02
N SER A 242 25.46 -18.21 -23.67
CA SER A 242 26.23 -19.38 -23.21
C SER A 242 26.15 -20.60 -24.11
N LYS A 243 25.03 -20.81 -24.81
CA LYS A 243 24.72 -21.98 -25.65
C LYS A 243 24.47 -21.64 -27.12
N GLY A 244 24.45 -20.36 -27.48
CA GLY A 244 24.19 -19.88 -28.83
C GLY A 244 22.72 -19.58 -29.14
N PRO A 245 22.44 -19.01 -30.32
CA PRO A 245 21.17 -18.34 -30.66
C PRO A 245 19.97 -19.26 -30.94
N ARG A 246 20.03 -20.55 -30.58
CA ARG A 246 18.95 -21.51 -30.86
C ARG A 246 17.87 -21.58 -29.77
N THR A 247 17.70 -20.51 -28.99
CA THR A 247 16.78 -20.51 -27.86
C THR A 247 15.43 -19.90 -28.24
N TYR A 248 14.38 -20.72 -28.25
CA TYR A 248 13.01 -20.29 -28.54
C TYR A 248 12.16 -20.13 -27.26
N ILE A 249 11.45 -19.02 -27.14
CA ILE A 249 10.55 -18.73 -26.02
C ILE A 249 9.11 -18.59 -26.52
N PRO A 250 8.19 -19.51 -26.17
CA PRO A 250 6.81 -19.43 -26.65
C PRO A 250 6.08 -18.20 -26.07
N PRO A 251 5.45 -17.34 -26.92
CA PRO A 251 4.63 -16.24 -26.44
C PRO A 251 3.34 -16.80 -25.80
N GLN A 252 3.23 -16.68 -24.47
CA GLN A 252 2.10 -17.24 -23.71
C GLN A 252 0.91 -16.27 -23.55
N THR A 253 1.12 -15.01 -23.87
CA THR A 253 0.17 -13.92 -23.66
C THR A 253 0.09 -13.07 -24.93
N GLU A 254 -1.02 -12.34 -25.10
CA GLU A 254 -1.20 -11.39 -26.21
C GLU A 254 -0.81 -9.96 -25.83
N ASP A 255 -0.31 -9.75 -24.61
CA ASP A 255 0.09 -8.46 -24.05
C ASP A 255 1.52 -8.03 -24.45
N GLU A 256 2.06 -7.02 -23.77
CA GLU A 256 3.41 -6.50 -23.96
C GLU A 256 4.48 -7.56 -23.68
N ILE A 257 4.24 -8.47 -22.73
CA ILE A 257 5.18 -9.57 -22.42
C ILE A 257 5.20 -10.57 -23.59
N GLY A 258 4.04 -10.88 -24.15
CA GLY A 258 3.94 -11.71 -25.35
C GLY A 258 4.61 -11.10 -26.57
N SER A 259 4.45 -9.78 -26.73
CA SER A 259 5.12 -9.02 -27.78
C SER A 259 6.64 -9.01 -27.63
N LEU A 260 7.13 -8.88 -26.39
CA LEU A 260 8.56 -8.98 -26.10
C LEU A 260 9.12 -10.38 -26.39
N ALA A 261 8.37 -11.44 -26.11
CA ALA A 261 8.76 -12.81 -26.47
C ALA A 261 8.86 -13.02 -27.99
N ARG A 262 7.92 -12.46 -28.76
CA ARG A 262 7.98 -12.49 -30.23
C ARG A 262 9.22 -11.76 -30.76
N ALA A 263 9.47 -10.54 -30.28
CA ALA A 263 10.65 -9.76 -30.66
C ALA A 263 11.97 -10.45 -30.28
N PHE A 264 12.01 -11.11 -29.12
CA PHE A 264 13.16 -11.92 -28.70
C PHE A 264 13.45 -13.06 -29.66
N ASN A 265 12.43 -13.84 -30.06
CA ASN A 265 12.61 -14.94 -30.99
C ASN A 265 13.10 -14.45 -32.36
N GLU A 266 12.52 -13.36 -32.88
CA GLU A 266 12.97 -12.78 -34.15
C GLU A 266 14.45 -12.35 -34.10
N MET A 267 14.88 -11.76 -32.98
CA MET A 267 16.30 -11.44 -32.77
C MET A 267 17.17 -12.70 -32.73
N SER A 268 16.71 -13.75 -32.02
CA SER A 268 17.43 -15.03 -31.92
C SER A 268 17.62 -15.68 -33.30
N ASP A 269 16.56 -15.72 -34.11
CA ASP A 269 16.58 -16.27 -35.47
C ASP A 269 17.54 -15.49 -36.38
N ARG A 270 17.55 -14.15 -36.28
CA ARG A 270 18.50 -13.32 -37.03
C ARG A 270 19.95 -13.56 -36.63
N ILE A 271 20.23 -13.75 -35.33
CA ILE A 271 21.59 -14.06 -34.85
C ILE A 271 22.01 -15.45 -35.33
N ASP A 272 21.13 -16.45 -35.29
CA ASP A 272 21.45 -17.81 -35.78
C ASP A 272 21.74 -17.79 -37.28
N ALA A 273 20.91 -17.11 -38.09
CA ALA A 273 21.14 -16.94 -39.52
C ALA A 273 22.49 -16.24 -39.82
N TYR A 274 22.80 -15.15 -39.11
CA TYR A 274 24.07 -14.44 -39.30
C TYR A 274 25.28 -15.28 -38.89
N THR A 275 25.15 -16.10 -37.83
CA THR A 275 26.22 -17.00 -37.38
C THR A 275 26.48 -18.10 -38.41
N GLN A 276 25.43 -18.68 -39.00
CA GLN A 276 25.55 -19.68 -40.07
C GLN A 276 26.17 -19.09 -41.35
N ASP A 277 25.78 -17.88 -41.74
CA ASP A 277 26.39 -17.18 -42.88
C ASP A 277 27.88 -16.91 -42.64
N LEU A 278 28.26 -16.49 -41.43
CA LEU A 278 29.67 -16.30 -41.07
C LEU A 278 30.47 -17.60 -41.08
N GLU A 279 29.91 -18.70 -40.56
CA GLU A 279 30.55 -20.01 -40.60
C GLU A 279 30.79 -20.46 -42.05
N LYS A 280 29.79 -20.30 -42.92
CA LYS A 280 29.91 -20.62 -44.35
C LYS A 280 30.98 -19.77 -45.04
N ILE A 281 30.98 -18.46 -44.80
CA ILE A 281 32.01 -17.56 -45.36
C ILE A 281 33.41 -17.94 -44.84
N ALA A 282 33.53 -18.31 -43.56
CA ALA A 282 34.80 -18.75 -42.99
C ALA A 282 35.28 -20.07 -43.61
N GLU A 283 34.38 -21.02 -43.85
CA GLU A 283 34.69 -22.30 -44.51
C GLU A 283 35.12 -22.08 -45.97
N GLU A 284 34.36 -21.29 -46.73
CA GLU A 284 34.70 -20.93 -48.12
C GLU A 284 36.07 -20.22 -48.20
N ARG A 285 36.34 -19.27 -47.30
CA ARG A 285 37.64 -18.58 -47.21
C ARG A 285 38.78 -19.53 -46.87
N THR A 286 38.54 -20.50 -46.00
CA THR A 286 39.55 -21.49 -45.61
C THR A 286 39.86 -22.44 -46.77
N ASP A 287 38.85 -22.89 -47.50
CA ASP A 287 39.04 -23.74 -48.68
C ASP A 287 39.71 -22.99 -49.84
N ASP A 288 39.31 -21.74 -50.10
CA ASP A 288 39.96 -20.87 -51.09
C ASP A 288 41.44 -20.64 -50.75
N PHE A 289 41.75 -20.40 -49.48
CA PHE A 289 43.13 -20.25 -49.01
C PHE A 289 43.94 -21.53 -49.25
N ARG A 290 43.38 -22.70 -48.89
CA ARG A 290 44.02 -24.01 -49.11
C ARG A 290 44.27 -24.28 -50.59
N LYS A 291 43.28 -24.04 -51.46
CA LYS A 291 43.41 -24.19 -52.91
C LYS A 291 44.46 -23.25 -53.50
N SER A 292 44.49 -22.00 -53.03
CA SER A 292 45.49 -21.01 -53.44
C SER A 292 46.91 -21.43 -53.02
N GLU A 293 47.08 -21.94 -51.80
CA GLU A 293 48.34 -22.49 -51.30
C GLU A 293 48.81 -23.70 -52.13
N GLU A 294 47.94 -24.68 -52.37
CA GLU A 294 48.24 -25.87 -53.18
C GLU A 294 48.65 -25.48 -54.61
N LYS A 295 47.92 -24.55 -55.22
CA LYS A 295 48.24 -24.03 -56.56
C LYS A 295 49.59 -23.32 -56.58
N TYR A 296 49.88 -22.45 -55.60
CA TYR A 296 51.18 -21.79 -55.50
C TYR A 296 52.30 -22.81 -55.34
N ARG A 297 52.13 -23.80 -54.46
CA ARG A 297 53.11 -24.85 -54.19
C ARG A 297 53.40 -25.69 -55.43
N LEU A 298 52.36 -26.02 -56.20
CA LEU A 298 52.50 -26.74 -57.47
C LEU A 298 53.26 -25.90 -58.51
N ILE A 299 52.85 -24.64 -58.74
CA ILE A 299 53.52 -23.75 -59.69
C ILE A 299 55.00 -23.52 -59.30
N PHE A 300 55.26 -23.31 -58.01
CA PHE A 300 56.61 -23.12 -57.50
C PHE A 300 57.47 -24.38 -57.74
N GLN A 301 57.00 -25.56 -57.34
CA GLN A 301 57.77 -26.81 -57.41
C GLN A 301 57.93 -27.36 -58.84
N GLU A 302 56.89 -27.28 -59.67
CA GLU A 302 56.89 -27.81 -61.05
C GLU A 302 57.43 -26.83 -62.10
N SER A 303 57.81 -25.60 -61.70
CA SER A 303 58.47 -24.64 -62.59
C SER A 303 59.79 -25.22 -63.13
N GLN A 304 60.00 -25.11 -64.44
CA GLN A 304 61.24 -25.52 -65.09
C GLN A 304 62.42 -24.58 -64.79
N ASN A 305 62.12 -23.33 -64.39
CA ASN A 305 63.14 -22.38 -63.93
C ASN A 305 63.44 -22.62 -62.45
N GLY A 306 64.71 -22.48 -62.06
CA GLY A 306 65.11 -22.42 -60.66
C GLY A 306 64.57 -21.16 -60.00
N ILE A 307 63.70 -21.32 -59.01
CA ILE A 307 63.12 -20.23 -58.22
C ILE A 307 63.66 -20.34 -56.80
N LEU A 308 64.25 -19.24 -56.33
CA LEU A 308 64.76 -19.09 -54.98
C LEU A 308 64.03 -17.95 -54.30
N LEU A 309 63.59 -18.17 -53.07
CA LEU A 309 63.03 -17.13 -52.22
C LEU A 309 64.08 -16.79 -51.17
N THR A 310 64.46 -15.52 -51.04
CA THR A 310 65.43 -15.06 -50.04
C THR A 310 64.83 -13.98 -49.16
N ASN A 311 65.41 -13.78 -47.99
CA ASN A 311 65.18 -12.54 -47.25
C ASN A 311 66.00 -11.39 -47.88
N PRO A 312 65.81 -10.14 -47.46
CA PRO A 312 66.57 -9.00 -47.97
C PRO A 312 68.09 -9.08 -47.72
N SER A 313 68.56 -9.93 -46.79
CA SER A 313 70.00 -10.12 -46.55
C SER A 313 70.61 -11.23 -47.43
N GLY A 314 69.84 -11.83 -48.33
CA GLY A 314 70.26 -12.89 -49.26
C GLY A 314 70.30 -14.29 -48.68
N ARG A 315 69.79 -14.48 -47.46
CA ARG A 315 69.61 -15.83 -46.90
C ARG A 315 68.47 -16.53 -47.62
N LEU A 316 68.72 -17.76 -48.08
CA LEU A 316 67.70 -18.62 -48.70
C LEU A 316 66.61 -18.99 -47.70
N LEU A 317 65.36 -18.72 -48.07
CA LEU A 317 64.14 -19.06 -47.33
C LEU A 317 63.48 -20.31 -47.91
N ASP A 318 63.36 -20.40 -49.24
CA ASP A 318 62.81 -21.57 -49.93
C ASP A 318 63.41 -21.71 -51.33
N ILE A 319 63.42 -22.93 -51.88
CA ILE A 319 63.92 -23.22 -53.22
C ILE A 319 63.09 -24.34 -53.87
N ASN A 320 62.78 -24.21 -55.15
CA ASN A 320 62.02 -25.22 -55.88
C ASN A 320 62.88 -26.38 -56.41
N LEU A 321 62.24 -27.48 -56.82
CA LEU A 321 62.92 -28.67 -57.36
C LEU A 321 63.91 -28.37 -58.50
N ALA A 322 63.56 -27.48 -59.43
CA ALA A 322 64.45 -27.10 -60.52
C ALA A 322 65.69 -26.35 -60.02
N GLY A 323 65.55 -25.46 -59.05
CA GLY A 323 66.66 -24.73 -58.44
C GLY A 323 67.61 -25.66 -57.69
N ILE A 324 67.07 -26.63 -56.96
CA ILE A 324 67.87 -27.68 -56.29
C ILE A 324 68.72 -28.45 -57.31
N LYS A 325 68.11 -28.87 -58.42
CA LYS A 325 68.80 -29.61 -59.50
C LYS A 325 69.86 -28.76 -60.20
N LEU A 326 69.55 -27.51 -60.53
CA LEU A 326 70.47 -26.59 -61.22
C LEU A 326 71.67 -26.22 -60.35
N LEU A 327 71.46 -26.05 -59.04
CA LEU A 327 72.52 -25.68 -58.10
C LEU A 327 73.22 -26.89 -57.47
N GLY A 328 72.79 -28.11 -57.77
CA GLY A 328 73.38 -29.33 -57.23
C GLY A 328 73.22 -29.49 -55.71
N LEU A 329 72.18 -28.88 -55.12
CA LEU A 329 71.94 -28.93 -53.67
C LEU A 329 71.29 -30.26 -53.28
N HIS A 330 71.63 -30.80 -52.10
CA HIS A 330 71.15 -32.11 -51.66
C HIS A 330 69.84 -32.08 -50.86
N SER A 331 69.34 -30.91 -50.43
CA SER A 331 68.05 -30.78 -49.74
C SER A 331 67.38 -29.43 -49.98
N GLY A 332 66.07 -29.46 -50.25
CA GLY A 332 65.22 -28.29 -50.43
C GLY A 332 64.26 -28.12 -49.26
N LYS A 333 64.76 -27.49 -48.20
CA LYS A 333 64.02 -26.66 -47.22
C LYS A 333 64.88 -26.48 -45.98
N GLY A 334 65.22 -25.22 -45.67
CA GLY A 334 65.79 -24.85 -44.38
C GLY A 334 67.14 -25.47 -44.04
N ASP A 335 67.91 -25.93 -45.02
CA ASP A 335 69.28 -26.39 -44.79
C ASP A 335 70.16 -25.18 -44.43
N PRO A 336 70.72 -25.11 -43.21
CA PRO A 336 71.62 -24.02 -42.82
C PRO A 336 72.88 -23.94 -43.69
N GLU A 337 73.21 -25.02 -44.42
CA GLU A 337 74.37 -25.08 -45.32
C GLU A 337 74.06 -24.60 -46.75
N ALA A 338 72.78 -24.38 -47.10
CA ALA A 338 72.42 -23.62 -48.30
C ALA A 338 72.70 -22.14 -48.02
N GLY A 339 73.95 -21.73 -48.26
CA GLY A 339 74.49 -20.41 -47.91
C GLY A 339 73.73 -19.20 -48.47
N ASN A 340 74.26 -18.01 -48.18
CA ASN A 340 73.73 -16.76 -48.76
C ASN A 340 73.77 -16.86 -50.28
N VAL A 341 72.67 -16.53 -50.96
CA VAL A 341 72.56 -16.61 -52.43
C VAL A 341 73.62 -15.73 -53.11
N SER A 342 74.13 -14.70 -52.44
CA SER A 342 75.30 -13.91 -52.88
C SER A 342 76.56 -14.74 -53.16
N SER A 343 76.72 -15.90 -52.50
CA SER A 343 77.84 -16.82 -52.71
C SER A 343 77.75 -17.65 -54.00
N LEU A 344 76.58 -17.66 -54.65
CA LEU A 344 76.37 -18.34 -55.92
C LEU A 344 76.77 -17.47 -57.13
N PHE A 345 77.00 -16.17 -56.93
CA PHE A 345 77.43 -15.25 -57.96
C PHE A 345 78.96 -15.23 -58.06
N ILE A 346 79.49 -15.29 -59.29
CA ILE A 346 80.93 -15.25 -59.56
C ILE A 346 81.55 -13.92 -59.08
N ASN A 347 80.82 -12.81 -59.22
CA ASN A 347 81.16 -11.52 -58.63
C ASN A 347 80.14 -11.16 -57.53
N GLN A 348 80.63 -10.88 -56.32
CA GLN A 348 79.76 -10.52 -55.19
C GLN A 348 79.02 -9.18 -55.39
N SER A 349 79.52 -8.31 -56.29
CA SER A 349 78.85 -7.06 -56.68
C SER A 349 77.57 -7.27 -57.50
N ASP A 350 77.39 -8.44 -58.12
CA ASP A 350 76.27 -8.72 -59.02
C ASP A 350 74.99 -9.10 -58.24
N TRP A 351 75.12 -9.37 -56.94
CA TRP A 351 74.02 -9.66 -56.03
C TRP A 351 73.37 -8.41 -55.42
N ALA A 352 74.09 -7.28 -55.42
CA ALA A 352 73.81 -6.09 -54.60
C ALA A 352 72.44 -5.45 -54.84
#